data_AF-A0A4Y2PWS4-F1
#
_entry.id   AF-A0A4Y2PWS4-F1
#
_cell.length_a   1.000
_cell.length_b   1.000
_cell.length_c   1.000
_cell.angle_alpha   90.00
_cell.angle_beta   90.00
_cell.angle_gamma   90.00
#
_symmetry.space_group_name_H-M   'P 1'
#
loop_
_entity.id
_entity.type
_entity.pdbx_description
1 polymer ?
#
loop_
_entity_poly.entity_id
_entity_poly.type
_entity_poly.pdbx_seq_one_letter_code
_entity_poly.pdbx_strand_id
1 'polypeptide(L)' 'MFVWNALEWQSQYEKSSYEDIQILGPYDYYSVMHYPIPAPRTHLPSFEVLQKGIDLSRIGQRAGQTQIDKDKIKRLYS' A
#
# COMPACT_ATOMS: atom_id res chain seq x y z
N MET A 1 2.65 4.60 31.15
CA MET A 1 3.35 4.06 29.97
C MET A 1 2.35 3.20 29.22
N PHE A 2 1.81 3.67 28.10
CA PHE A 2 0.82 2.90 27.33
C PHE A 2 1.57 1.93 26.42
N VAL A 3 1.41 0.62 26.68
CA VAL A 3 1.87 -0.43 25.78
C VAL A 3 0.81 -0.52 24.68
N TRP A 4 1.06 0.12 23.54
CA TRP A 4 0.29 -0.14 22.33
C TRP A 4 0.49 -1.61 21.97
N ASN A 5 -0.60 -2.38 21.94
CA ASN A 5 -0.56 -3.79 21.59
C ASN A 5 0.13 -3.94 20.23
N ALA A 6 1.25 -4.69 20.19
CA ALA A 6 2.06 -4.91 18.99
C ALA A 6 1.31 -5.63 17.85
N LEU A 7 0.02 -5.95 18.02
CA LEU A 7 -0.86 -6.65 17.10
C LEU A 7 -1.76 -5.71 16.26
N GLU A 8 -1.88 -4.41 16.60
CA GLU A 8 -2.83 -3.53 15.87
C GLU A 8 -2.42 -3.22 14.43
N TRP A 9 -1.14 -3.31 14.09
CA TRP A 9 -0.70 -2.94 12.74
C TRP A 9 -1.05 -4.01 11.69
N GLN A 10 -1.29 -5.25 12.11
CA GLN A 10 -1.60 -6.36 11.20
C GLN A 10 -3.00 -6.22 10.58
N SER A 11 -3.96 -5.66 11.32
CA SER A 11 -5.30 -5.39 10.78
C SER A 11 -5.28 -4.40 9.60
N GLN A 12 -4.23 -3.59 9.47
CA GLN A 12 -4.03 -2.69 8.32
C GLN A 12 -3.77 -3.43 7.00
N TYR A 13 -3.54 -4.75 7.04
CA TYR A 13 -3.36 -5.62 5.87
C TYR A 13 -4.61 -6.43 5.53
N GLU A 14 -5.71 -6.25 6.27
CA GLU A 14 -6.99 -6.84 5.92
C GLU A 14 -7.47 -6.30 4.57
N LYS A 15 -7.93 -7.20 3.70
CA LYS A 15 -8.43 -6.81 2.39
C LYS A 15 -9.82 -6.20 2.55
N SER A 16 -10.03 -5.02 1.96
CA SER A 16 -11.37 -4.47 1.78
C SER A 16 -12.22 -5.41 0.90
N SER A 17 -13.51 -5.47 1.18
CA SER A 17 -14.44 -6.25 0.37
C SER A 17 -14.60 -5.66 -1.03
N TYR A 18 -15.02 -6.47 -2.00
CA TYR A 18 -15.32 -5.97 -3.35
C TYR A 18 -16.54 -5.03 -3.41
N GLU A 19 -17.38 -5.06 -2.38
CA GLU A 19 -18.54 -4.17 -2.24
C GLU A 19 -18.09 -2.77 -1.77
N ASP A 20 -16.99 -2.70 -1.02
CA ASP A 20 -16.43 -1.46 -0.47
C ASP A 20 -15.40 -0.77 -1.39
N ILE A 21 -14.96 -1.45 -2.46
CA ILE A 21 -13.94 -0.92 -3.38
C ILE A 21 -14.44 -0.83 -4.81
N GLN A 22 -14.07 0.26 -5.48
CA GLN A 22 -14.20 0.40 -6.92
C GLN A 22 -12.84 0.23 -7.59
N ILE A 23 -12.71 -0.73 -8.49
CA ILE A 23 -11.47 -0.95 -9.24
C ILE A 23 -11.39 0.04 -10.40
N LEU A 24 -10.60 1.10 -10.23
CA LEU A 24 -10.44 2.19 -11.20
C LEU A 24 -9.16 2.12 -12.03
N GLY A 25 -8.40 1.02 -11.93
CA GLY A 25 -7.15 0.83 -12.65
C GLY A 25 -6.31 -0.31 -12.07
N PRO A 26 -5.13 -0.58 -12.66
CA PRO A 26 -4.26 -1.66 -12.22
C PRO A 26 -3.69 -1.43 -10.81
N TYR A 27 -3.15 -2.50 -10.22
CA TYR A 27 -2.35 -2.40 -9.00
C TYR A 27 -1.06 -1.63 -9.29
N ASP A 28 -0.71 -0.69 -8.43
CA ASP A 28 0.49 0.14 -8.56
C ASP A 28 1.38 -0.04 -7.33
N TYR A 29 2.46 -0.81 -7.50
CA TYR A 29 3.44 -1.08 -6.44
C TYR A 29 4.12 0.20 -5.92
N TYR A 30 4.15 1.26 -6.72
CA TYR A 30 4.82 2.53 -6.39
C TYR A 30 3.84 3.64 -6.01
N SER A 31 2.54 3.32 -5.88
CA SER A 31 1.51 4.25 -5.45
C SER A 31 1.91 4.93 -4.13
N VAL A 32 1.58 6.21 -3.99
CA VAL A 32 1.80 6.94 -2.73
C VAL A 32 1.04 6.32 -1.55
N MET A 33 -0.01 5.56 -1.85
CA MET A 33 -0.83 4.86 -0.85
C MET A 33 -0.26 3.49 -0.45
N HIS A 34 0.71 2.95 -1.19
CA HIS A 34 1.28 1.64 -0.87
C HIS A 34 2.11 1.71 0.42
N TYR A 35 1.93 0.77 1.33
CA TYR A 35 2.76 0.66 2.53
C TYR A 35 4.22 0.31 2.19
N PRO A 36 5.21 0.77 2.97
CA PRO A 36 6.59 0.30 2.82
C PRO A 36 6.69 -1.20 3.20
N ILE A 37 7.70 -1.88 2.67
CA ILE A 37 7.93 -3.32 2.90
C ILE A 37 8.20 -3.67 4.37
N PRO A 38 9.00 -2.90 5.13
CA PRO A 38 9.27 -3.26 6.52
C PRO A 38 8.03 -3.10 7.41
N ALA A 39 7.78 -4.09 8.25
CA ALA A 39 6.73 -4.03 9.26
C ALA A 39 7.04 -2.92 10.29
N PRO A 40 6.02 -2.20 10.78
CA PRO A 40 6.22 -1.05 11.67
C PRO A 40 7.09 -1.38 12.88
N ARG A 41 8.08 -0.52 13.15
CA ARG A 41 9.01 -0.65 14.28
C ARG A 41 9.88 -1.92 14.26
N THR A 42 10.02 -2.56 13.10
CA THR A 42 10.89 -3.73 12.92
C THR A 42 11.69 -3.61 11.62
N HIS A 43 12.66 -4.51 11.43
CA HIS A 43 13.38 -4.68 10.17
C HIS A 43 12.87 -5.88 9.35
N LEU A 44 11.82 -6.54 9.82
CA LEU A 44 11.25 -7.71 9.16
C LEU A 44 10.24 -7.24 8.10
N PRO A 45 10.13 -7.93 6.96
CA PRO A 45 9.11 -7.60 5.95
C PRO A 45 7.70 -7.89 6.49
N SER A 46 6.73 -7.03 6.16
CA SER A 46 5.30 -7.28 6.42
C SER A 46 4.61 -8.03 5.29
N PHE A 47 5.16 -7.98 4.07
CA PHE A 47 4.67 -8.68 2.89
C PHE A 47 5.81 -8.97 1.91
N GLU A 48 5.53 -9.85 0.94
CA GLU A 48 6.45 -10.22 -0.14
C GLU A 48 5.83 -9.85 -1.51
N VAL A 49 6.66 -9.36 -2.42
CA VAL A 49 6.25 -9.08 -3.80
C VAL A 49 6.52 -10.30 -4.68
N LEU A 50 5.45 -10.90 -5.21
CA LEU A 50 5.54 -12.10 -6.04
C LEU A 50 5.95 -11.81 -7.50
N GLN A 51 5.73 -10.58 -7.98
CA GLN A 51 6.04 -10.19 -9.35
C GLN A 51 7.52 -9.87 -9.53
N LYS A 52 8.17 -10.53 -10.50
CA LYS A 52 9.57 -10.27 -10.85
C LYS A 52 9.74 -8.90 -11.52
N GLY A 53 10.92 -8.29 -11.33
CA GLY A 53 11.29 -7.02 -11.96
C GLY A 53 10.73 -5.78 -11.28
N ILE A 54 10.05 -5.92 -10.13
CA ILE A 54 9.63 -4.80 -9.29
C ILE A 54 10.83 -4.30 -8.47
N ASP A 55 11.06 -3.00 -8.50
CA ASP A 55 12.09 -2.34 -7.72
C ASP A 55 11.58 -2.10 -6.29
N LEU A 56 11.98 -3.00 -5.38
CA LEU A 56 11.55 -2.98 -3.98
C LEU A 56 11.95 -1.68 -3.25
N SER A 57 13.00 -0.98 -3.72
CA SER A 57 13.46 0.28 -3.09
C SER A 57 12.48 1.44 -3.29
N ARG A 58 11.56 1.32 -4.26
CA ARG A 58 10.56 2.34 -4.59
C ARG A 58 9.22 2.13 -3.92
N ILE A 59 8.98 0.96 -3.34
CA ILE A 59 7.72 0.64 -2.65
C ILE A 59 7.65 1.40 -1.33
N GLY A 60 6.52 2.03 -1.06
CA GLY A 60 6.35 2.86 0.13
C GLY A 60 6.87 4.29 0.00
N GLN A 61 7.20 4.73 -1.22
CA GLN A 61 7.58 6.12 -1.47
C GLN A 61 6.48 7.11 -1.03
N ARG A 62 6.89 8.30 -0.61
CA ARG A 62 6.01 9.42 -0.22
C ARG A 62 6.39 10.73 -0.92
N ALA A 63 7.15 10.64 -2.02
CA ALA A 63 7.61 11.79 -2.80
C ALA A 63 6.48 12.44 -3.61
N GLY A 64 5.48 11.66 -4.03
CA GLY A 64 4.32 12.19 -4.72
C GLY A 64 3.44 11.11 -5.36
N GLN A 65 2.30 11.55 -5.90
CA GLN A 65 1.38 10.68 -6.65
C GLN A 65 2.00 10.18 -7.95
N THR A 66 1.87 8.88 -8.21
CA THR A 66 2.21 8.31 -9.51
C THR A 66 1.21 8.75 -10.59
N GLN A 67 1.49 8.43 -11.85
CA GLN A 67 0.50 8.67 -12.91
C GLN A 67 -0.77 7.82 -12.69
N ILE A 68 -0.63 6.59 -12.19
CA ILE A 68 -1.78 5.71 -11.93
C ILE A 68 -2.63 6.25 -10.79
N ASP A 69 -2.03 6.81 -9.73
CA ASP A 69 -2.76 7.48 -8.65
C ASP A 69 -3.64 8.62 -9.21
N LYS A 70 -3.07 9.47 -10.05
CA LYS A 70 -3.77 10.61 -10.69
C LYS A 70 -4.90 10.14 -11.61
N ASP A 71 -4.66 9.09 -12.39
CA ASP A 71 -5.67 8.54 -13.29
C ASP A 71 -6.85 7.93 -12.52
N LYS A 72 -6.59 7.25 -11.39
CA LYS A 72 -7.64 6.71 -10.51
C LYS A 72 -8.49 7.82 -9.91
N ILE A 73 -7.88 8.91 -9.41
CA ILE A 73 -8.60 10.08 -8.90
C ILE A 73 -9.47 10.68 -10.01
N LYS A 74 -8.93 10.87 -11.21
CA LYS A 74 -9.68 11.42 -12.33
C LYS A 74 -10.92 10.58 -12.66
N ARG A 75 -10.80 9.25 -12.68
CA ARG A 75 -11.91 8.32 -12.96
C ARG A 75 -12.96 8.27 -11.84
N LEU A 76 -12.54 8.46 -10.59
CA LEU A 76 -13.46 8.46 -9.45
C LEU A 76 -14.40 9.68 -9.47
N TYR A 77 -13.91 10.83 -9.93
CA TYR A 77 -14.61 12.11 -9.88
C TYR A 77 -15.14 12.59 -11.25
N SER A 78 -15.09 11.75 -12.29
CA SER A 78 -15.66 12.01 -13.61
C SER A 78 -16.98 11.29 -13.80
#